data_AF-A0A7C5CF97-F1
#
_entry.id   AF-A0A7C5CF97-F1
#
_cell.length_a   1.000
_cell.length_b   1.000
_cell.length_c   1.000
_cell.angle_alpha   90.00
_cell.angle_beta   90.00
_cell.angle_gamma   90.00
#
_symmetry.space_group_name_H-M   'P 1'
#
loop_
_entity.id
_entity.type
_entity.pdbx_description
1 polymer ?
#
loop_
_entity_poly.entity_id
_entity_poly.type
_entity_poly.pdbx_seq_one_letter_code
_entity_poly.pdbx_strand_id
1 'polypeptide(L)'
;ADEVFSIGDFVLTGGELPSMVMCDAIARNVDGVLGNSNSLTVESFELSSLEAPSFTKPKNYAKSEPPSEFLKGNHAKISDLKNAMARCKTKYFRPDMHNQLKSNEIKNKGKS
;
A
#
# COMPACT_ATOMS: atom_id res chain seq x y z
N ALA A 1 33.24 5.28 -3.26
CA ALA A 1 31.86 4.83 -3.04
C ALA A 1 31.36 4.27 -4.35
N ASP A 2 30.82 3.06 -4.34
CA ASP A 2 30.46 2.34 -5.57
C ASP A 2 29.05 2.74 -6.07
N GLU A 3 28.17 3.21 -5.18
CA GLU A 3 26.80 3.61 -5.49
C GLU A 3 26.35 4.84 -4.67
N VAL A 4 25.31 5.54 -5.17
CA VAL A 4 24.70 6.70 -4.53
C VAL A 4 23.18 6.53 -4.52
N PHE A 5 22.57 6.71 -3.36
CA PHE A 5 21.13 6.55 -3.15
C PHE A 5 20.49 7.84 -2.64
N SER A 6 19.24 8.07 -3.04
CA SER A 6 18.36 9.11 -2.50
C SER A 6 17.03 8.49 -2.07
N ILE A 7 16.48 8.94 -0.95
CA ILE A 7 15.16 8.52 -0.45
C ILE A 7 14.03 9.44 -0.93
N GLY A 8 14.34 10.51 -1.68
CA GLY A 8 13.36 11.41 -2.27
C GLY A 8 13.92 12.78 -2.67
N ASP A 9 13.09 13.59 -3.32
CA ASP A 9 13.47 14.89 -3.88
C ASP A 9 13.42 16.01 -2.82
N PHE A 10 14.28 15.91 -1.81
CA PHE A 10 14.43 16.91 -0.75
C PHE A 10 15.84 16.85 -0.13
N VAL A 11 16.23 17.94 0.56
CA VAL A 11 17.55 18.06 1.21
C VAL A 11 17.41 17.82 2.71
N LEU A 12 18.32 17.02 3.26
CA LEU A 12 18.46 16.79 4.70
C LEU A 12 19.78 17.39 5.22
N THR A 13 19.86 17.63 6.52
CA THR A 13 21.05 18.17 7.18
C THR A 13 22.22 17.19 7.23
N GLY A 14 21.93 15.89 7.08
CA GLY A 14 22.90 14.79 7.21
C GLY A 14 22.35 13.47 6.66
N GLY A 15 23.20 12.44 6.66
CA GLY A 15 22.93 11.13 6.08
C GLY A 15 22.31 10.10 7.05
N GLU A 16 22.09 10.46 8.31
CA GLU A 16 21.67 9.54 9.37
C GLU A 16 20.23 9.02 9.15
N LEU A 17 19.29 9.94 8.87
CA LEU A 17 17.90 9.60 8.58
C LEU A 17 17.75 8.73 7.32
N PRO A 18 18.33 9.08 6.15
CA PRO A 18 18.19 8.23 4.97
C PRO A 18 18.86 6.87 5.15
N SER A 19 19.98 6.80 5.88
CA SER A 19 20.62 5.52 6.21
C SER A 19 19.69 4.65 7.05
N MET A 20 19.02 5.22 8.08
CA MET A 20 18.10 4.49 8.93
C MET A 20 16.85 4.02 8.17
N VAL A 21 16.31 4.85 7.27
CA VAL A 21 15.18 4.49 6.40
C VAL A 21 15.56 3.31 5.49
N MET A 22 16.74 3.34 4.89
CA MET A 22 17.24 2.22 4.08
C MET A 22 17.43 0.97 4.92
N CYS A 23 18.05 1.07 6.10
CA CYS A 23 18.22 -0.06 7.01
C CYS A 23 16.89 -0.71 7.40
N ASP A 24 15.87 0.07 7.76
CA ASP A 24 14.53 -0.44 8.09
C ASP A 24 13.90 -1.16 6.89
N ALA A 25 13.88 -0.52 5.72
CA ALA A 25 13.31 -1.09 4.51
C ALA A 25 13.99 -2.41 4.10
N ILE A 26 15.32 -2.49 4.21
CA ILE A 26 16.09 -3.69 3.87
C ILE A 26 15.88 -4.78 4.91
N ALA A 27 15.99 -4.46 6.21
CA ALA A 27 15.90 -5.45 7.29
C ALA A 27 14.56 -6.18 7.31
N ARG A 28 13.47 -5.51 6.92
CA ARG A 28 12.13 -6.13 6.83
C ARG A 28 12.03 -7.27 5.82
N ASN A 29 12.94 -7.33 4.85
CA ASN A 29 13.02 -8.39 3.86
C ASN A 29 13.88 -9.58 4.31
N VAL A 30 14.50 -9.52 5.50
CA VAL A 30 15.30 -10.60 6.06
C VAL A 30 14.41 -11.59 6.81
N ASP A 31 14.57 -12.88 6.51
CA ASP A 31 13.82 -13.96 7.16
C ASP A 31 13.95 -13.90 8.69
N GLY A 32 12.81 -14.02 9.38
CA GLY A 32 12.73 -13.99 10.84
C GLY A 32 12.66 -12.60 11.46
N VAL A 33 12.80 -11.51 10.70
CA VAL A 33 12.61 -10.14 11.23
C VAL A 33 11.13 -9.80 11.38
N LEU A 34 10.29 -10.18 10.40
CA LEU A 34 8.84 -10.03 10.49
C LEU A 34 8.21 -11.30 11.07
N GLY A 35 7.43 -11.16 12.14
CA GLY A 35 6.78 -12.30 12.81
C GLY A 35 5.69 -12.99 11.97
N ASN A 36 5.16 -12.34 10.93
CA ASN A 36 4.21 -12.93 9.98
C ASN A 36 4.69 -12.69 8.55
N SER A 37 5.01 -13.77 7.83
CA SER A 37 5.48 -13.72 6.45
C SER A 37 4.44 -13.18 5.47
N ASN A 38 3.14 -13.29 5.80
CA ASN A 38 2.06 -12.70 4.99
C ASN A 38 1.99 -11.16 5.10
N SER A 39 2.77 -10.54 5.99
CA SER A 39 2.81 -9.08 6.06
C SER A 39 3.49 -8.44 4.85
N LEU A 40 4.40 -9.15 4.17
CA LEU A 40 5.08 -8.65 2.97
C LEU A 40 4.21 -8.76 1.71
N THR A 41 3.40 -9.82 1.60
CA THR A 41 2.59 -10.11 0.40
C THR A 41 1.36 -9.21 0.24
N VAL A 42 1.03 -8.38 1.25
CA VAL A 42 -0.16 -7.51 1.27
C VAL A 42 0.23 -6.03 1.35
N GLU A 43 1.44 -5.64 0.93
CA GLU A 43 1.86 -4.24 0.95
C GLU A 43 1.53 -3.47 -0.34
N SER A 44 1.30 -2.17 -0.19
CA SER A 44 0.87 -1.22 -1.26
C SER A 44 1.85 -1.05 -2.43
N PHE A 45 3.02 -1.69 -2.40
CA PHE A 45 4.02 -1.58 -3.47
C PHE A 45 4.05 -2.79 -4.39
N GLU A 46 3.51 -3.95 -3.97
CA GLU A 46 3.38 -5.13 -4.83
C GLU A 46 2.17 -5.02 -5.76
N LEU A 47 1.10 -4.40 -5.28
CA LEU A 47 -0.03 -3.94 -6.08
C LEU A 47 0.21 -2.46 -6.35
N SER A 48 0.21 -1.98 -7.60
CA SER A 48 0.48 -0.56 -7.92
C SER A 48 -0.65 0.41 -7.46
N SER A 49 -1.29 0.17 -6.31
CA SER A 49 -2.36 0.93 -5.68
C SER A 49 -2.06 1.12 -4.20
N LEU A 50 -2.45 2.27 -3.64
CA LEU A 50 -2.50 2.48 -2.19
C LEU A 50 -3.43 1.46 -1.53
N GLU A 51 -3.10 1.05 -0.30
CA GLU A 51 -3.94 0.18 0.51
C GLU A 51 -5.31 0.81 0.81
N ALA A 52 -6.33 -0.05 0.83
CA ALA A 52 -7.67 0.28 1.25
C ALA A 52 -7.70 0.85 2.69
N PRO A 53 -8.70 1.65 3.06
CA PRO A 53 -8.88 2.05 4.46
C PRO A 53 -9.11 0.83 5.35
N SER A 54 -8.47 0.85 6.52
CA SER A 54 -8.60 -0.16 7.55
C SER A 54 -9.54 0.31 8.65
N PHE A 55 -10.40 -0.60 9.12
CA PHE A 55 -11.38 -0.33 10.16
C PHE A 55 -11.15 -1.28 11.34
N THR A 56 -11.28 -0.75 12.55
CA THR A 56 -11.17 -1.50 13.80
C THR A 56 -12.26 -1.06 14.77
N LYS A 57 -12.37 -1.73 15.91
CA LYS A 57 -13.34 -1.41 16.96
C LYS A 57 -13.02 -0.02 17.57
N PRO A 58 -14.04 0.73 18.05
CA PRO A 58 -15.47 0.40 18.09
C PRO A 58 -16.19 0.61 16.75
N LYS A 59 -17.37 0.00 16.58
CA LYS A 59 -18.15 0.07 15.33
C LYS A 59 -18.53 1.51 14.96
N ASN A 60 -18.94 2.31 15.93
CA ASN A 60 -19.30 3.71 15.71
C ASN A 60 -18.23 4.58 16.36
N TYR A 61 -17.51 5.34 15.55
CA TYR A 61 -16.51 6.29 15.99
C TYR A 61 -16.82 7.65 15.37
N ALA A 62 -16.96 8.68 16.22
CA ALA A 62 -17.27 10.04 15.78
C ALA A 62 -18.48 10.15 14.82
N LYS A 63 -19.55 9.39 15.07
CA LYS A 63 -20.76 9.29 14.21
C LYS A 63 -20.50 8.72 12.81
N SER A 64 -19.35 8.07 12.61
CA SER A 64 -19.00 7.35 11.40
C SER A 64 -18.96 5.85 11.68
N GLU A 65 -19.51 5.06 10.76
CA GLU A 65 -19.50 3.60 10.83
C GLU A 65 -18.76 3.03 9.61
N PRO A 66 -18.05 1.90 9.75
CA PRO A 66 -17.46 1.23 8.61
C PRO A 66 -18.56 0.76 7.64
N PRO A 67 -18.23 0.57 6.35
CA PRO A 67 -19.16 0.00 5.40
C PRO A 67 -19.72 -1.33 5.90
N SER A 68 -21.02 -1.56 5.66
CA SER A 68 -21.74 -2.70 6.23
C SER A 68 -21.12 -4.05 5.87
N GLU A 69 -20.44 -4.13 4.74
CA GLU A 69 -19.75 -5.30 4.21
C GLU A 69 -18.63 -5.78 5.14
N PHE A 70 -17.91 -4.85 5.79
CA PHE A 70 -16.86 -5.18 6.77
C PHE A 70 -17.42 -5.86 8.03
N LEU A 71 -18.74 -5.80 8.25
CA LEU A 71 -19.41 -6.40 9.40
C LEU A 71 -20.08 -7.74 9.09
N LYS A 72 -20.26 -8.08 7.80
CA LYS A 72 -21.04 -9.26 7.36
C LYS A 72 -20.19 -10.52 7.13
N GLY A 73 -18.86 -10.44 7.32
CA GLY A 73 -17.95 -11.59 7.21
C GLY A 73 -17.81 -12.19 5.80
N ASN A 74 -18.38 -11.57 4.76
CA ASN A 74 -18.27 -12.08 3.39
C ASN A 74 -16.91 -11.68 2.80
N HIS A 75 -15.95 -12.59 2.87
CA HIS A 75 -14.57 -12.33 2.43
C HIS A 75 -14.45 -11.89 0.96
N ALA A 76 -15.25 -12.47 0.05
CA ALA A 76 -15.24 -12.09 -1.36
C ALA A 76 -15.72 -10.63 -1.54
N LYS A 77 -16.87 -10.27 -0.95
CA LYS A 77 -17.40 -8.90 -1.00
C LYS A 77 -16.48 -7.89 -0.33
N ILE A 78 -15.83 -8.27 0.77
CA ILE A 78 -14.86 -7.41 1.46
C ILE A 78 -13.63 -7.19 0.58
N SER A 79 -13.13 -8.22 -0.10
CA SER A 79 -12.01 -8.11 -1.04
C SER A 79 -12.34 -7.17 -2.20
N ASP A 80 -13.49 -7.35 -2.84
CA ASP A 80 -13.96 -6.50 -3.94
C ASP A 80 -14.10 -5.04 -3.51
N LEU A 81 -14.67 -4.82 -2.32
CA LEU A 81 -14.82 -3.48 -1.76
C LEU A 81 -13.47 -2.85 -1.42
N LYS A 82 -12.54 -3.59 -0.81
CA LYS A 82 -11.19 -3.12 -0.54
C LYS A 82 -10.48 -2.71 -1.83
N ASN A 83 -10.57 -3.53 -2.87
CA ASN A 83 -9.99 -3.22 -4.18
C ASN A 83 -10.59 -1.94 -4.80
N ALA A 84 -11.91 -1.77 -4.71
CA ALA A 84 -12.58 -0.56 -5.19
C ALA A 84 -12.15 0.69 -4.39
N MET A 85 -12.10 0.60 -3.06
CA MET A 85 -11.68 1.70 -2.19
C MET A 85 -10.20 2.06 -2.38
N ALA A 86 -9.32 1.06 -2.50
CA ALA A 86 -7.91 1.24 -2.83
C ALA A 86 -7.73 2.03 -4.12
N ARG A 87 -8.43 1.65 -5.21
CA ARG A 87 -8.41 2.38 -6.48
C ARG A 87 -8.92 3.82 -6.34
N CYS A 88 -10.01 4.04 -5.60
CA CYS A 88 -10.53 5.38 -5.36
C CYS A 88 -9.53 6.26 -4.60
N LYS A 89 -8.91 5.72 -3.55
CA LYS A 89 -7.88 6.40 -2.76
C LYS A 89 -6.66 6.73 -3.61
N THR A 90 -6.17 5.77 -4.41
CA THR A 90 -5.06 5.97 -5.34
C THR A 90 -5.37 7.06 -6.37
N LYS A 91 -6.55 7.02 -7.00
CA LYS A 91 -6.97 8.05 -7.96
C LYS A 91 -6.94 9.46 -7.37
N TYR A 92 -7.32 9.61 -6.10
CA TYR A 92 -7.38 10.90 -5.42
C TYR A 92 -5.99 11.39 -4.96
N PHE A 93 -5.22 10.54 -4.26
CA PHE A 93 -3.95 10.94 -3.62
C PHE A 93 -2.72 10.76 -4.51
N ARG A 94 -2.75 9.80 -5.44
CA ARG A 94 -1.63 9.42 -6.33
C ARG A 94 -2.12 9.22 -7.76
N PRO A 95 -2.58 10.28 -8.44
CA PRO A 95 -3.12 10.18 -9.79
C PRO A 95 -2.10 9.67 -10.81
N ASP A 96 -0.81 9.92 -10.57
CA ASP A 96 0.33 9.35 -11.30
C ASP A 96 0.29 7.81 -11.27
N MET A 97 0.17 7.24 -10.07
CA MET A 97 0.12 5.79 -9.85
C MET A 97 -1.18 5.18 -10.40
N HIS A 98 -2.30 5.91 -10.32
CA HIS A 98 -3.57 5.52 -10.94
C HIS A 98 -3.51 5.44 -12.47
N ASN A 99 -2.79 6.36 -13.11
CA ASN A 99 -2.62 6.33 -14.56
C ASN A 99 -1.74 5.16 -15.00
N GLN A 100 -0.71 4.82 -14.22
CA GLN A 100 0.12 3.63 -14.45
C GLN A 100 -0.70 2.34 -14.34
N LEU A 101 -1.55 2.21 -13.31
CA LEU A 101 -2.49 1.10 -13.16
C LEU A 101 -3.35 0.90 -14.41
N LYS A 102 -4.01 1.97 -14.89
CA LYS A 102 -4.83 1.92 -16.10
C LYS A 102 -4.04 1.45 -17.31
N SER A 103 -2.82 1.96 -17.47
CA SER A 103 -1.97 1.58 -18.62
C SER A 103 -1.60 0.09 -18.58
N ASN A 104 -1.35 -0.47 -17.40
CA ASN A 104 -1.04 -1.88 -17.21
C ASN A 104 -2.27 -2.78 -17.45
N GLU A 105 -3.45 -2.37 -16.98
CA GLU A 105 -4.72 -3.07 -17.25
C GLU A 105 -5.03 -3.15 -18.75
N ILE A 106 -4.78 -2.07 -19.51
CA ILE A 106 -4.95 -2.04 -20.97
C ILE A 106 -3.96 -3.00 -21.66
N LYS A 107 -2.69 -2.99 -21.27
CA LYS A 107 -1.66 -3.88 -21.82
C LYS A 107 -1.97 -5.36 -21.58
N ASN A 108 -2.54 -5.70 -20.42
CA ASN A 108 -2.87 -7.08 -20.09
C ASN A 108 -4.12 -7.58 -20.84
N LYS A 109 -5.09 -6.71 -21.14
CA LYS A 109 -6.26 -7.06 -21.97
C LYS A 109 -5.94 -7.29 -23.45
N GLY A 110 -4.89 -6.65 -23.96
CA GLY A 110 -4.42 -6.85 -25.35
C GLY A 110 -3.54 -8.08 -25.56
N LYS A 111 -3.25 -8.86 -24.52
CA LYS A 111 -2.45 -10.09 -24.55
C LYS A 111 -3.29 -11.37 -24.37
N SER A 112 -4.62 -11.25 -24.30
CA SER A 112 -5.56 -12.38 -24.21
C SER A 112 -6.33 -12.57 -25.49
#